data_AF-A0A8K1D5T2-F1
#
_entry.id   AF-A0A8K1D5T2-F1
#
_cell.length_a   1.000
_cell.length_b   1.000
_cell.length_c   1.000
_cell.angle_alpha   90.00
_cell.angle_beta   90.00
_cell.angle_gamma   90.00
#
_symmetry.space_group_name_H-M   'P 1'
#
loop_
_entity.id
_entity.type
_entity.pdbx_description
1 polymer ?
#
loop_
_entity_poly.entity_id
_entity_poly.type
_entity_poly.pdbx_seq_one_letter_code
_entity_poly.pdbx_strand_id
1 'polypeptide(L)'
;MVDYSVWDHIEVSDDEDETHPNIDTASLFRWRHQSVFNVKPEEKEETEEQKEKKHKTFVERYEKQIKHFGMLRRWDDSQKFLSDNPHLVCEEMANYLVIWCIDLEVEEVRKMGLNLIFFQ
;
A
#
# COMPACT_ATOMS: atom_id res chain seq x y z
N MET A 1 -24.91 -6.64 31.67
CA MET A 1 -24.53 -7.95 31.10
C MET A 1 -23.36 -7.67 30.16
N VAL A 2 -22.19 -8.24 30.40
CA VAL A 2 -21.03 -8.03 29.51
C VAL A 2 -21.16 -9.00 28.34
N ASP A 3 -21.07 -8.48 27.12
CA ASP A 3 -21.22 -9.25 25.89
C ASP A 3 -19.86 -9.83 25.46
N TYR A 4 -19.81 -11.15 25.27
CA TYR A 4 -18.61 -11.90 24.88
C TYR A 4 -18.68 -12.42 23.43
N SER A 5 -19.62 -11.93 22.61
CA SER A 5 -19.82 -12.35 21.20
C SER A 5 -18.57 -12.23 20.33
N VAL A 6 -17.62 -11.38 20.73
CA VAL A 6 -16.31 -11.22 20.10
C VAL A 6 -15.48 -12.51 20.11
N TRP A 7 -15.69 -13.39 21.10
CA TRP A 7 -14.93 -14.64 21.26
C TRP A 7 -15.65 -15.87 20.72
N ASP A 8 -16.85 -15.70 20.15
CA ASP A 8 -17.72 -16.81 19.73
C ASP A 8 -17.28 -17.47 18.41
N HIS A 9 -16.39 -16.82 17.65
CA HIS A 9 -15.94 -17.26 16.32
C HIS A 9 -14.41 -17.40 16.25
N ILE A 10 -13.79 -17.95 17.29
CA ILE A 10 -12.35 -18.17 17.32
C ILE A 10 -12.04 -19.53 16.71
N GLU A 11 -11.40 -19.52 15.54
CA GLU A 11 -10.95 -20.74 14.88
C GLU A 11 -9.55 -21.12 15.37
N VAL A 12 -9.44 -22.26 16.06
CA VAL A 12 -8.16 -22.80 16.53
C VAL A 12 -7.68 -23.89 15.58
N SER A 13 -6.49 -23.71 14.99
CA SER A 13 -5.98 -24.61 13.97
C SER A 13 -5.58 -26.00 14.49
N ASP A 14 -5.29 -26.12 15.79
CA ASP A 14 -4.83 -27.34 16.46
C ASP A 14 -5.85 -27.83 17.51
N ASP A 15 -7.15 -27.65 17.24
CA ASP A 15 -8.21 -28.09 18.16
C ASP A 15 -8.32 -29.64 18.15
N GLU A 16 -7.82 -30.27 19.21
CA GLU A 16 -7.80 -31.73 19.38
C GLU A 16 -9.18 -32.35 19.66
N ASP A 17 -10.21 -31.54 19.95
CA ASP A 17 -11.58 -32.00 20.17
C ASP A 17 -12.37 -32.17 18.86
N GLU A 18 -11.92 -31.57 17.74
CA GLU A 18 -12.55 -31.66 16.41
C GLU A 18 -11.97 -32.80 15.56
N THR A 19 -11.86 -33.99 16.13
CA THR A 19 -11.22 -35.14 15.48
C THR A 19 -12.26 -36.19 15.09
N HIS A 20 -12.12 -36.76 13.89
CA HIS A 20 -13.01 -37.82 13.41
C HIS A 20 -12.26 -39.15 13.33
N PRO A 21 -12.82 -40.29 13.78
CA PRO A 21 -12.14 -41.59 13.83
C PRO A 21 -11.53 -42.10 12.52
N ASN A 22 -11.98 -41.55 11.38
CA ASN A 22 -11.52 -41.91 10.04
C ASN A 22 -10.59 -40.88 9.38
N ILE A 23 -10.26 -39.77 10.06
CA ILE A 23 -9.41 -38.71 9.51
C ILE A 23 -8.15 -38.60 10.36
N ASP A 24 -6.99 -38.66 9.70
CA ASP A 24 -5.70 -38.52 10.35
C ASP A 24 -5.49 -37.07 10.81
N THR A 25 -5.34 -36.89 12.12
CA THR A 25 -5.25 -35.56 12.77
C THR A 25 -3.98 -34.82 12.38
N ALA A 26 -2.86 -35.52 12.22
CA ALA A 26 -1.57 -34.91 11.87
C ALA A 26 -1.60 -34.23 10.48
N SER A 27 -2.24 -34.88 9.49
CA SER A 27 -2.44 -34.28 8.17
C SER A 27 -3.55 -33.23 8.17
N LEU A 28 -4.62 -33.41 8.95
CA LEU A 28 -5.72 -32.44 9.08
C LEU A 28 -5.25 -31.09 9.63
N PHE A 29 -4.47 -31.07 10.71
CA PHE A 29 -3.93 -29.84 11.30
C PHE A 29 -3.00 -29.11 10.33
N ARG A 30 -2.15 -29.86 9.63
CA ARG A 30 -1.27 -29.28 8.60
C ARG A 30 -2.07 -28.63 7.46
N TRP A 31 -3.17 -29.26 7.04
CA TRP A 31 -4.07 -28.73 6.02
C TRP A 31 -4.82 -27.48 6.51
N ARG A 32 -5.34 -27.50 7.75
CA ARG A 32 -6.05 -26.36 8.35
C ARG A 32 -5.11 -25.15 8.55
N HIS A 33 -3.88 -25.39 8.99
CA HIS A 33 -2.86 -24.36 9.10
C HIS A 33 -2.51 -23.75 7.72
N GLN A 34 -2.38 -24.61 6.70
CA GLN A 34 -2.12 -24.16 5.33
C GLN A 34 -3.30 -23.38 4.74
N SER A 35 -4.55 -23.75 5.03
CA SER A 35 -5.72 -23.02 4.54
C SER A 35 -5.83 -21.64 5.18
N VAL A 36 -5.58 -21.50 6.49
CA VAL A 36 -5.58 -20.20 7.17
C VAL A 36 -4.49 -19.28 6.59
N PHE A 37 -3.31 -19.81 6.28
CA PHE A 37 -2.23 -19.03 5.69
C PHE A 37 -2.47 -18.67 4.21
N ASN A 38 -3.17 -19.52 3.45
CA ASN A 38 -3.48 -19.30 2.04
C ASN A 38 -4.73 -18.45 1.81
N VAL A 39 -5.56 -18.22 2.84
CA VAL A 39 -6.62 -17.20 2.79
C VAL A 39 -5.92 -15.85 2.80
N LYS A 40 -5.59 -15.37 1.60
CA LYS A 40 -5.23 -13.97 1.41
C LYS A 40 -6.38 -13.15 1.98
N PRO A 41 -6.12 -12.13 2.82
CA PRO A 41 -7.18 -11.20 3.20
C PRO A 41 -7.81 -10.72 1.89
N GLU A 42 -9.12 -10.86 1.74
CA GLU A 42 -9.84 -10.21 0.65
C GLU A 42 -9.43 -8.74 0.71
N GLU A 43 -8.67 -8.29 -0.30
CA GLU A 43 -8.48 -6.88 -0.54
C GLU A 43 -9.88 -6.36 -0.78
N LYS A 44 -10.50 -5.83 0.28
CA LYS A 44 -11.79 -5.14 0.17
C LYS A 44 -11.59 -4.16 -0.97
N GLU A 45 -12.32 -4.35 -2.06
CA GLU A 45 -12.24 -3.44 -3.21
C GLU A 45 -12.67 -2.07 -2.69
N GLU A 46 -11.67 -1.26 -2.31
CA GLU A 46 -11.91 0.10 -1.89
C GLU A 46 -12.44 0.83 -3.11
N THR A 47 -13.59 1.48 -2.95
CA THR A 47 -14.23 2.18 -4.04
C THR A 47 -13.26 3.26 -4.55
N GLU A 48 -13.25 3.52 -5.86
CA GLU A 48 -12.38 4.54 -6.49
C GLU A 48 -12.42 5.89 -5.73
N GLU A 49 -13.59 6.29 -5.23
CA GLU A 49 -13.77 7.52 -4.46
C GLU A 49 -13.02 7.51 -3.10
N GLN A 50 -12.88 6.34 -2.47
CA GLN A 50 -12.11 6.21 -1.23
C GLN A 50 -10.61 6.29 -1.50
N LYS A 51 -10.14 5.68 -2.60
CA LYS A 51 -8.74 5.76 -3.04
C LYS A 51 -8.35 7.21 -3.35
N GLU A 52 -9.21 7.95 -4.04
CA GLU A 52 -8.96 9.36 -4.36
C GLU A 52 -8.86 10.23 -3.09
N LYS A 53 -9.76 10.04 -2.12
CA LYS A 53 -9.72 10.77 -0.84
C LYS A 53 -8.46 10.47 -0.05
N LYS A 54 -8.05 9.19 0.02
CA LYS A 54 -6.79 8.78 0.66
C LYS A 54 -5.60 9.39 -0.05
N HIS A 55 -5.56 9.31 -1.38
CA HIS A 55 -4.49 9.89 -2.18
C HIS A 55 -4.34 11.40 -1.93
N LYS A 56 -5.44 12.15 -1.98
CA LYS A 56 -5.42 13.60 -1.78
C LYS A 56 -4.89 13.99 -0.40
N THR A 57 -5.40 13.35 0.65
CA THR A 57 -4.96 13.62 2.03
C THR A 57 -3.52 13.17 2.31
N PHE A 58 -3.06 12.10 1.64
CA PHE A 58 -1.69 11.62 1.72
C PHE A 58 -0.71 12.59 1.06
N VAL A 59 -1.03 13.00 -0.18
CA VAL A 59 -0.22 13.95 -0.94
C VAL A 59 -0.09 15.27 -0.19
N GLU A 60 -1.18 15.84 0.33
CA GLU A 60 -1.14 17.11 1.06
C GLU A 60 -0.22 17.06 2.30
N ARG A 61 -0.13 15.91 2.99
CA ARG A 61 0.71 15.76 4.18
C ARG A 61 2.18 15.53 3.84
N TYR A 62 2.45 14.73 2.82
CA TYR A 62 3.79 14.23 2.53
C TYR A 62 4.43 14.85 1.27
N GLU A 63 3.77 15.81 0.62
CA GLU A 63 4.22 16.47 -0.61
C GLU A 63 5.70 16.85 -0.58
N LYS A 64 6.14 17.49 0.50
CA LYS A 64 7.53 17.96 0.67
C LYS A 64 8.53 16.81 0.71
N GLN A 65 8.17 15.71 1.37
CA GLN A 65 9.03 14.52 1.49
C GLN A 65 9.09 13.77 0.17
N ILE A 66 7.96 13.67 -0.54
CA ILE A 66 7.90 13.00 -1.84
C ILE A 66 8.70 13.80 -2.88
N LYS A 67 8.58 15.13 -2.90
CA LYS A 67 9.42 16.01 -3.73
C LYS A 67 10.90 15.88 -3.36
N HIS A 68 11.23 15.83 -2.07
CA HIS A 68 12.61 15.63 -1.63
C HIS A 68 13.17 14.30 -2.15
N PHE A 69 12.41 13.21 -2.02
CA PHE A 69 12.78 11.91 -2.58
C PHE A 69 12.96 11.97 -4.10
N GLY A 70 12.06 12.63 -4.82
CA GLY A 70 12.16 12.79 -6.27
C GLY A 70 13.34 13.65 -6.74
N MET A 71 13.92 14.47 -5.86
CA MET A 71 15.18 15.20 -6.12
C MET A 71 16.43 14.37 -5.81
N LEU A 72 16.31 13.21 -5.14
CA LEU A 72 17.43 12.32 -4.89
C LEU A 72 17.78 11.55 -6.17
N ARG A 73 19.03 11.67 -6.62
CA ARG A 73 19.54 10.95 -7.81
C ARG A 73 20.31 9.68 -7.45
N ARG A 74 20.83 9.61 -6.22
CA ARG A 74 21.66 8.49 -5.76
C ARG A 74 20.80 7.45 -5.07
N TRP A 75 20.95 6.20 -5.49
CA TRP A 75 20.21 5.07 -4.91
C TRP A 75 20.48 4.87 -3.42
N ASP A 76 21.72 5.08 -2.94
CA ASP A 76 22.06 4.94 -1.52
C ASP A 76 21.23 5.89 -0.62
N ASP A 77 21.08 7.14 -1.07
CA ASP A 77 20.34 8.17 -0.34
C ASP A 77 18.84 7.89 -0.38
N SER A 78 18.32 7.44 -1.54
CA SER A 78 16.94 6.99 -1.69
C SER A 78 16.61 5.82 -0.77
N GLN A 79 17.49 4.81 -0.68
CA GLN A 79 17.27 3.65 0.19
C GLN A 79 17.24 4.08 1.67
N LYS A 80 18.18 4.92 2.09
CA LYS A 80 18.22 5.43 3.47
C LYS A 80 16.95 6.23 3.79
N PHE A 81 16.54 7.11 2.88
CA PHE A 81 15.34 7.94 3.05
C PHE A 81 14.05 7.11 3.20
N LEU A 82 13.90 6.05 2.40
CA LEU A 82 12.77 5.13 2.50
C LEU A 82 12.84 4.26 3.76
N SER A 83 14.05 3.90 4.22
CA SER A 83 14.25 3.18 5.48
C SER A 83 13.83 4.04 6.69
N ASP A 84 14.12 5.34 6.64
CA ASP A 84 13.72 6.30 7.67
C ASP A 84 12.20 6.62 7.62
N ASN A 85 11.59 6.55 6.44
CA ASN A 85 10.18 6.88 6.20
C ASN A 85 9.41 5.75 5.47
N PRO A 86 9.18 4.60 6.13
CA PRO A 86 8.55 3.45 5.48
C PRO A 86 7.09 3.72 5.06
N HIS A 87 6.42 4.67 5.70
CA HIS A 87 5.06 5.09 5.37
C HIS A 87 4.93 5.76 3.99
N LEU A 88 6.05 6.19 3.38
CA LEU A 88 6.06 6.74 2.04
C LEU A 88 6.03 5.65 0.96
N VAL A 89 6.42 4.41 1.28
CA VAL A 89 6.48 3.31 0.32
C VAL A 89 5.07 2.75 0.10
N CYS A 90 4.26 3.48 -0.67
CA CYS A 90 2.90 3.12 -1.02
C CYS A 90 2.58 3.48 -2.49
N GLU A 91 1.46 2.96 -2.99
CA GLU A 91 1.02 3.18 -4.38
C GLU A 91 0.67 4.66 -4.62
N GLU A 92 0.14 5.35 -3.60
CA GLU A 92 -0.20 6.77 -3.68
C GLU A 92 1.02 7.65 -3.94
N MET A 93 2.18 7.31 -3.37
CA MET A 93 3.44 8.00 -3.64
C MET A 93 3.87 7.83 -5.10
N ALA A 94 3.79 6.59 -5.61
CA ALA A 94 4.15 6.30 -7.00
C ALA A 94 3.26 7.09 -7.97
N ASN A 95 1.95 7.11 -7.72
CA ASN A 95 0.99 7.89 -8.51
C ASN A 95 1.32 9.38 -8.51
N TYR A 96 1.63 9.95 -7.34
CA TYR A 96 2.02 11.36 -7.25
C TYR A 96 3.31 11.65 -8.01
N LEU A 97 4.33 10.78 -7.89
CA LEU A 97 5.61 10.97 -8.55
C LEU A 97 5.46 10.96 -10.09
N VAL A 98 4.62 10.07 -10.62
CA VAL A 98 4.31 10.01 -12.06
C VAL A 98 3.65 11.30 -12.54
N ILE A 99 2.64 11.79 -11.81
CA ILE A 99 1.96 13.05 -12.14
C ILE A 99 2.95 14.22 -12.07
N TRP A 100 3.78 14.26 -11.05
CA TRP A 100 4.77 15.31 -10.87
C TRP A 100 5.82 15.32 -12.00
N CYS A 101 6.27 14.16 -12.48
CA CYS A 101 7.14 14.07 -13.66
C CYS A 101 6.48 14.66 -14.91
N ILE A 102 5.17 14.43 -15.11
CA ILE A 102 4.42 14.99 -16.24
C ILE A 102 4.32 16.52 -16.10
N ASP A 103 4.02 17.03 -14.91
CA ASP A 103 3.91 18.47 -14.66
C ASP A 103 5.23 19.20 -14.92
N LEU A 104 6.37 18.61 -14.50
CA LEU A 104 7.70 19.16 -14.77
C LEU A 104 8.00 19.25 -16.27
N GLU A 105 7.68 18.21 -17.04
CA GLU A 105 7.86 18.19 -18.49
C GLU A 105 6.99 19.26 -19.18
N VAL A 106 5.72 19.38 -18.78
CA VAL A 106 4.80 20.40 -19.31
C VAL A 106 5.30 21.82 -18.99
N GLU A 107 5.87 22.05 -17.81
CA GLU A 107 6.46 23.34 -17.46
C GLU A 107 7.69 23.68 -18.32
N GLU A 108 8.56 22.72 -18.63
CA GLU A 108 9.70 22.94 -19.52
C GLU A 108 9.25 23.28 -20.95
N VAL A 109 8.27 22.54 -21.48
CA VAL A 109 7.67 22.84 -22.80
C VAL A 109 7.01 24.21 -22.82
N ARG A 110 6.32 24.61 -21.74
CA ARG A 110 5.70 25.94 -21.63
C ARG A 110 6.75 27.06 -21.56
N LYS A 111 7.85 26.86 -20.82
CA LYS A 111 8.97 27.80 -20.76
C LYS A 111 9.66 27.95 -22.12
N MET A 112 9.87 26.85 -22.84
CA MET A 112 10.42 26.89 -24.20
C MET A 112 9.45 27.55 -25.20
N GLY A 113 8.17 27.21 -25.13
CA GLY A 113 7.12 27.77 -26.00
C GLY A 113 6.93 29.28 -25.80
N LEU A 114 6.89 29.76 -24.55
CA LEU A 114 6.77 31.20 -24.26
C LEU A 114 7.98 32.00 -24.73
N ASN A 115 9.19 31.46 -24.64
CA ASN A 115 10.38 32.10 -25.20
C ASN A 115 10.31 32.23 -26.73
N LEU A 116 9.67 31.28 -27.43
CA LEU A 116 9.51 31.36 -28.88
C LEU A 116 8.47 32.41 -29.31
N ILE A 117 7.42 32.63 -28.50
CA ILE A 117 6.36 33.61 -28.80
C ILE A 117 6.81 35.06 -28.50
N PHE A 118 7.74 35.25 -27.55
CA PHE A 118 8.27 36.58 -27.20
C PHE A 118 9.50 37.01 -28.03
N PHE A 119 10.03 36.15 -28.90
CA PHE A 119 11.18 36.45 -29.78
C PHE A 119 10.79 36.70 -31.24
N GLN A 120 9.50 36.90 -31.53
CA GLN A 120 8.97 37.19 -32.87
C GLN A 120 8.06 38.41 -32.82
#